data_AF-A0A933PB47-F1
#
_entry.id   AF-A0A933PB47-F1
#
_cell.length_a   1.000
_cell.length_b   1.000
_cell.length_c   1.000
_cell.angle_alpha   90.00
_cell.angle_beta   90.00
_cell.angle_gamma   90.00
#
_symmetry.space_group_name_H-M   'P 1'
#
loop_
_entity.id
_entity.type
_entity.pdbx_description
1 polymer ?
#
loop_
_entity_poly.entity_id
_entity_poly.type
_entity_poly.pdbx_seq_one_letter_code
_entity_poly.pdbx_strand_id
1 'polypeptide(L)' 'MSVVTSVSPQAPADDVVEVPETSVADVVKAAEAARAAQREWWRAPAPARAAALGAAAAALRARA' A
#
# COMPACT_ATOMS: atom_id res chain seq x y z
N MET A 1 11.76 8.28 16.43
CA MET A 1 10.95 7.89 15.25
C MET A 1 10.83 9.13 14.38
N SER A 2 11.26 9.05 13.12
CA SER A 2 11.08 10.12 12.14
C SER A 2 9.72 9.94 11.43
N VAL A 3 9.18 11.01 10.88
CA VAL A 3 7.92 11.03 10.13
C VAL A 3 8.16 11.62 8.74
N VAL A 4 7.41 11.15 7.76
CA VAL A 4 7.31 11.76 6.43
C VAL A 4 6.06 12.63 6.42
N THR A 5 6.26 13.93 6.26
CA THR A 5 5.17 14.90 6.09
C THR A 5 4.91 15.09 4.60
N SER A 6 3.66 14.91 4.18
CA SER A 6 3.18 15.29 2.86
C SER A 6 2.46 16.63 2.97
N VAL A 7 2.88 17.61 2.17
CA VAL A 7 2.33 18.98 2.15
C VAL A 7 1.64 19.27 0.82
N SER A 8 0.71 20.23 0.83
CA SER A 8 0.03 20.67 -0.39
C SER A 8 0.98 21.44 -1.31
N PRO A 9 1.15 21.06 -2.59
CA PRO A 9 1.99 21.84 -3.51
C PRO A 9 1.38 23.21 -3.86
N GLN A 10 0.07 23.39 -3.66
CA GLN A 10 -0.62 24.67 -3.88
C GLN A 10 -0.56 25.59 -2.66
N ALA A 11 -0.32 25.02 -1.48
CA ALA A 11 -0.15 25.72 -0.21
C ALA A 11 0.88 24.97 0.66
N PRO A 12 2.19 25.18 0.46
CA PRO A 12 3.23 24.35 1.11
C PRO A 12 3.32 24.43 2.63
N ALA A 13 2.61 25.38 3.25
CA ALA A 13 2.46 25.45 4.71
C ALA A 13 1.35 24.53 5.24
N ASP A 14 0.55 23.94 4.34
CA ASP A 14 -0.56 23.07 4.70
C ASP A 14 -0.12 21.60 4.66
N ASP A 15 -0.04 21.00 5.84
CA ASP A 15 0.20 19.57 6.00
C ASP A 15 -1.05 18.78 5.60
N VAL A 16 -0.88 17.87 4.64
CA VAL A 16 -1.94 16.98 4.15
C VAL A 16 -2.00 15.71 5.00
N VAL A 17 -0.82 15.12 5.29
CA VAL A 17 -0.71 13.93 6.14
C VAL A 17 0.71 13.78 6.69
N GLU A 18 0.81 13.29 7.92
CA GLU A 18 2.06 12.80 8.50
C GLU A 18 1.99 11.28 8.66
N VAL A 19 3.02 10.57 8.19
CA VAL A 19 3.13 9.13 8.37
C VAL A 19 4.48 8.77 9.01
N PRO A 20 4.53 7.81 9.94
CA PRO A 20 5.81 7.33 10.46
C PRO A 20 6.71 6.80 9.34
N GLU A 21 8.00 7.09 9.42
CA GLU A 21 8.98 6.42 8.57
C GLU A 21 9.04 4.93 8.87
N THR A 22 9.03 4.12 7.81
CA THR A 22 9.19 2.67 7.92
C THR A 22 10.59 2.32 8.42
N SER A 23 10.68 1.54 9.49
CA SER A 23 11.98 1.10 10.00
C SER A 23 12.60 0.02 9.11
N VAL A 24 13.92 -0.16 9.20
CA VAL A 24 14.62 -1.27 8.51
C VAL A 24 14.03 -2.63 8.90
N ALA A 25 13.67 -2.81 10.18
CA ALA A 25 13.07 -4.06 10.66
C ALA A 25 11.70 -4.32 10.00
N ASP A 26 10.89 -3.29 9.82
CA ASP A 26 9.59 -3.41 9.14
C ASP A 26 9.76 -3.73 7.65
N VAL A 27 10.77 -3.15 6.99
CA VAL A 27 11.10 -3.49 5.59
C VAL A 27 11.48 -4.97 5.46
N VAL A 28 12.32 -5.48 6.36
CA VAL A 28 12.70 -6.91 6.37
C VAL A 28 11.47 -7.79 6.57
N LYS A 29 10.63 -7.48 7.55
CA LYS A 29 9.38 -8.20 7.81
C LYS A 29 8.45 -8.20 6.60
N ALA A 30 8.31 -7.07 5.90
CA ALA A 30 7.49 -6.98 4.70
C ALA A 30 8.04 -7.86 3.56
N ALA A 31 9.37 -7.89 3.38
CA ALA A 31 10.01 -8.75 2.39
C ALA A 31 9.79 -10.24 2.68
N GLU A 32 9.87 -10.65 3.94
CA GLU A 32 9.58 -12.02 4.37
C GLU A 32 8.12 -12.40 4.12
N ALA A 33 7.17 -11.52 4.46
CA ALA A 33 5.76 -11.74 4.19
C ALA A 33 5.47 -11.88 2.69
N ALA A 34 6.05 -11.01 1.86
CA ALA A 34 5.94 -11.10 0.41
C ALA A 34 6.51 -12.41 -0.14
N ARG A 35 7.68 -12.84 0.37
CA ARG A 35 8.30 -14.12 -0.01
C ARG A 35 7.41 -15.31 0.37
N ALA A 36 6.80 -15.29 1.54
CA ALA A 36 5.90 -16.35 1.99
C ALA A 36 4.64 -16.45 1.09
N ALA A 37 4.04 -15.31 0.74
CA ALA A 37 2.84 -15.23 -0.10
C ALA A 37 3.09 -15.53 -1.59
N GLN A 38 4.35 -15.38 -2.06
CA GLN A 38 4.69 -15.43 -3.48
C GLN A 38 4.19 -16.68 -4.20
N ARG A 39 4.32 -17.86 -3.59
CA ARG A 39 3.99 -19.14 -4.22
C ARG A 39 2.49 -19.26 -4.49
N GLU A 40 1.68 -18.86 -3.53
CA GLU A 40 0.23 -18.90 -3.63
C GLU A 40 -0.27 -17.87 -4.64
N TRP A 41 0.26 -16.65 -4.57
CA TRP A 41 -0.07 -15.57 -5.51
C TRP A 41 0.27 -15.94 -6.96
N TRP A 42 1.45 -16.54 -7.18
CA TRP A 42 1.89 -16.98 -8.50
C TRP A 42 0.95 -18.02 -9.11
N ARG A 43 0.48 -18.96 -8.29
CA ARG A 43 -0.41 -20.06 -8.72
C ARG A 43 -1.86 -19.63 -8.91
N ALA A 44 -2.27 -18.47 -8.39
CA ALA A 44 -3.62 -17.96 -8.58
C ALA A 44 -3.92 -17.84 -10.09
N PRO A 45 -5.09 -18.28 -10.58
CA PRO A 45 -5.44 -18.12 -11.99
C PRO A 45 -5.71 -16.64 -12.30
N ALA A 46 -5.49 -16.23 -13.55
CA ALA A 46 -5.65 -14.84 -13.97
C ALA A 46 -7.01 -14.22 -13.60
N PRO A 47 -8.16 -14.93 -13.71
CA PRO A 47 -9.45 -14.40 -13.27
C PRO A 47 -9.51 -14.07 -11.78
N ALA A 48 -8.87 -14.86 -10.91
CA ALA A 48 -8.86 -14.61 -9.47
C ALA A 48 -8.07 -13.33 -9.14
N ARG A 49 -6.92 -13.12 -9.78
CA ARG A 49 -6.15 -11.87 -9.63
C ARG A 49 -6.92 -10.66 -10.18
N ALA A 50 -7.62 -10.83 -11.31
CA ALA A 50 -8.47 -9.78 -11.88
C ALA A 50 -9.64 -9.43 -10.95
N ALA A 51 -10.26 -10.42 -10.30
CA ALA A 51 -11.33 -10.21 -9.34
C ALA A 51 -10.85 -9.38 -8.12
N ALA A 52 -9.65 -9.66 -7.61
CA ALA A 52 -9.05 -8.87 -6.53
C ALA A 52 -8.87 -7.39 -6.92
N LEU A 53 -8.41 -7.12 -8.15
CA LEU A 53 -8.31 -5.75 -8.68
C LEU A 53 -9.69 -5.10 -8.84
N GLY A 54 -10.67 -5.84 -9.35
CA GLY A 54 -12.05 -5.36 -9.48
C GLY A 54 -12.68 -4.98 -8.14
N ALA A 55 -12.43 -5.77 -7.09
CA ALA A 55 -12.89 -5.47 -5.74
C ALA A 55 -12.24 -4.18 -5.19
N ALA A 56 -10.93 -3.98 -5.43
CA ALA A 56 -10.26 -2.73 -5.06
C ALA A 56 -10.86 -1.52 -5.78
N ALA A 57 -11.15 -1.64 -7.08
CA ALA A 57 -11.78 -0.56 -7.85
C ALA A 57 -13.20 -0.23 -7.35
N ALA A 58 -13.99 -1.25 -6.99
CA ALA A 58 -15.31 -1.05 -6.42
C ALA A 58 -15.25 -0.32 -5.06
N ALA A 59 -14.29 -0.69 -4.20
CA ALA A 59 -14.08 -0.03 -2.91
C ALA A 59 -13.68 1.45 -3.07
N LEU A 60 -12.81 1.75 -4.04
CA LEU A 60 -12.43 3.13 -4.36
C LEU A 60 -13.63 3.94 -4.86
N ARG A 61 -14.43 3.37 -5.77
CA ARG A 61 -15.65 4.03 -6.28
C ARG A 61 -16.66 4.31 -5.17
N ALA A 62 -16.82 3.40 -4.21
CA ALA A 62 -17.76 3.59 -3.11
C ALA A 62 -17.34 4.67 -2.09
N ARG A 63 -16.06 5.06 -2.10
CA ARG A 63 -15.50 6.07 -1.19
C ARG A 63 -15.36 7.46 -1.82
N ALA A 64 -15.50 7.54 -3.15
CA ALA A 64 -15.54 8.80 -3.91
C ALA A 64 -16.91 9.47 -3.79
#